data_AF-A0A3N5KGY6-F1
#
_entry.id   AF-A0A3N5KGY6-F1
#
_cell.length_a   1.000
_cell.length_b   1.000
_cell.length_c   1.000
_cell.angle_alpha   90.00
_cell.angle_beta   90.00
_cell.angle_gamma   90.00
#
_symmetry.space_group_name_H-M   'P 1'
#
loop_
_entity.id
_entity.type
_entity.pdbx_description
1 polymer ?
#
loop_
_entity_poly.entity_id
_entity_poly.type
_entity_poly.pdbx_seq_one_letter_code
_entity_poly.pdbx_strand_id
1 'polypeptide(L)'
;MRTSIRNAACTFIVLVLSAQVLYSQVKDSIALADANAQVPALSEFHSVIYPLWHTAWPDKNIKMLVELTPEIDKLTQAVVTATLPGILREKQAAWENGIKELLSVVKEYKAAVTPVDSQKLLQAAEDLHRQYEKLVRIIRPSLKELAAFHSVLYVVYHYYLPQWELEKIRSSVIGLREKMDLLNQAQLSKRQESKSAAFTAARSNLDTALRELEAAAHAGERKAITDKINSLHTKYQEIEEVFN
;
A
#
# COMPACT_ATOMS: atom_id res chain seq x y z
N MET A 1 44.36 -3.37 -39.99
CA MET A 1 42.92 -3.74 -39.95
C MET A 1 42.49 -4.57 -38.72
N ARG A 2 43.39 -5.23 -37.95
CA ARG A 2 43.01 -6.04 -36.77
C ARG A 2 42.71 -5.26 -35.47
N THR A 3 43.11 -4.00 -35.37
CA THR A 3 42.91 -3.16 -34.16
C THR A 3 41.51 -2.53 -34.07
N SER A 4 40.82 -2.31 -35.19
CA SER A 4 39.48 -1.68 -35.21
C SER A 4 38.36 -2.59 -34.67
N ILE A 5 38.47 -3.91 -34.88
CA ILE A 5 37.46 -4.89 -34.47
C ILE A 5 37.43 -5.09 -32.94
N ARG A 6 38.58 -4.96 -32.26
CA ARG A 6 38.66 -5.09 -30.79
C ARG A 6 37.97 -3.93 -30.07
N ASN A 7 38.08 -2.71 -30.59
CA ASN A 7 37.41 -1.55 -30.00
C ASN A 7 35.90 -1.60 -30.21
N ALA A 8 35.44 -2.04 -31.39
CA ALA A 8 34.01 -2.19 -31.66
C ALA A 8 33.35 -3.28 -30.78
N ALA A 9 34.03 -4.41 -30.54
CA ALA A 9 33.54 -5.47 -29.66
C ALA A 9 33.48 -5.05 -28.19
N CYS A 10 34.48 -4.28 -27.71
CA CYS A 10 34.48 -3.76 -26.34
C CYS A 10 33.36 -2.73 -26.13
N THR A 11 33.15 -1.82 -27.09
CA THR A 11 32.07 -0.83 -27.03
C THR A 11 30.67 -1.48 -27.07
N PHE A 12 30.46 -2.53 -27.87
CA PHE A 12 29.18 -3.23 -27.95
C PHE A 12 28.84 -4.01 -26.66
N ILE A 13 29.84 -4.65 -26.03
CA ILE A 13 29.66 -5.36 -24.74
C ILE A 13 29.32 -4.37 -23.61
N VAL A 14 29.96 -3.20 -23.57
CA VAL A 14 29.65 -2.15 -22.58
C VAL A 14 28.22 -1.62 -22.75
N LEU A 15 27.75 -1.45 -24.00
CA LEU A 15 26.42 -0.92 -24.29
C LEU A 15 25.31 -1.90 -23.89
N VAL A 16 25.49 -3.21 -24.13
CA VAL A 16 24.53 -4.25 -23.71
C VAL A 16 24.46 -4.39 -22.19
N LEU A 17 25.59 -4.34 -21.49
CA LEU A 17 25.62 -4.39 -20.02
C LEU A 17 24.91 -3.17 -19.39
N SER A 18 25.09 -1.97 -19.96
CA SER A 18 24.42 -0.76 -19.44
C SER A 18 22.89 -0.80 -19.57
N ALA A 19 22.37 -1.37 -20.66
CA ALA A 19 20.92 -1.53 -20.86
C ALA A 19 20.29 -2.51 -19.87
N GLN A 20 21.00 -3.60 -19.51
CA GLN A 20 20.51 -4.58 -18.52
C GLN A 20 20.45 -4.00 -17.10
N VAL A 21 21.43 -3.19 -16.71
CA VAL A 21 21.42 -2.51 -15.41
C VAL A 21 20.26 -1.51 -15.31
N LEU A 22 20.06 -0.69 -16.35
CA LEU A 22 18.93 0.26 -16.39
C LEU A 22 17.57 -0.46 -16.33
N TYR A 23 17.40 -1.55 -17.06
CA TYR A 23 16.18 -2.35 -17.03
C TYR A 23 15.89 -2.92 -15.63
N SER A 24 16.91 -3.45 -14.95
CA SER A 24 16.77 -3.97 -13.57
C SER A 24 16.42 -2.86 -12.57
N GLN A 25 17.04 -1.68 -12.69
CA GLN A 25 16.76 -0.53 -11.83
C GLN A 25 15.33 0.00 -11.99
N VAL A 26 14.85 0.15 -13.23
CA VAL A 26 13.46 0.57 -13.50
C VAL A 26 12.47 -0.42 -12.88
N LYS A 27 12.77 -1.71 -13.00
CA LYS A 27 11.93 -2.78 -12.46
C LYS A 27 11.86 -2.78 -10.93
N ASP A 28 13.01 -2.63 -10.28
CA ASP A 28 13.05 -2.51 -8.81
C ASP A 28 12.30 -1.25 -8.35
N SER A 29 12.40 -0.14 -9.09
CA SER A 29 11.63 1.07 -8.81
C SER A 29 10.11 0.84 -8.91
N ILE A 30 9.65 0.10 -9.92
CA ILE A 30 8.23 -0.26 -10.06
C ILE A 30 7.80 -1.16 -8.90
N ALA A 31 8.59 -2.19 -8.58
CA ALA A 31 8.29 -3.11 -7.49
C ALA A 31 8.17 -2.39 -6.13
N LEU A 32 9.08 -1.44 -5.85
CA LEU A 32 9.04 -0.63 -4.63
C LEU A 32 7.85 0.33 -4.59
N ALA A 33 7.48 0.91 -5.74
CA ALA A 33 6.28 1.76 -5.83
C ALA A 33 5.00 0.94 -5.58
N ASP A 34 4.90 -0.25 -6.17
CA ASP A 34 3.76 -1.16 -5.97
C ASP A 34 3.69 -1.73 -4.55
N ALA A 35 4.84 -1.85 -3.86
CA ALA A 35 4.94 -2.29 -2.48
C ALA A 35 4.67 -1.19 -1.44
N ASN A 36 4.41 0.05 -1.86
CA ASN A 36 4.06 1.16 -0.98
C ASN A 36 2.53 1.28 -0.85
N ALA A 37 1.99 0.95 0.33
CA ALA A 37 0.56 1.00 0.61
C ALA A 37 0.05 2.44 0.83
N GLN A 38 0.23 3.31 -0.16
CA GLN A 38 -0.18 4.71 -0.12
C GLN A 38 -0.96 5.09 -1.38
N VAL A 39 -1.94 5.98 -1.20
CA VAL A 39 -2.65 6.64 -2.29
C VAL A 39 -2.37 8.15 -2.15
N PRO A 40 -1.39 8.70 -2.89
CA PRO A 40 -1.01 10.10 -2.77
C PRO A 40 -2.18 11.07 -2.95
N ALA A 41 -3.10 10.78 -3.88
CA ALA A 41 -4.29 11.59 -4.10
C ALA A 41 -5.21 11.65 -2.86
N LEU A 42 -5.33 10.56 -2.10
CA LEU A 42 -6.11 10.56 -0.86
C LEU A 42 -5.41 11.36 0.24
N SER A 43 -4.08 11.30 0.29
CA SER A 43 -3.31 12.12 1.24
C SER A 43 -3.45 13.60 0.92
N GLU A 44 -3.38 13.95 -0.37
CA GLU A 44 -3.61 15.33 -0.84
C GLU A 44 -5.05 15.78 -0.57
N PHE A 45 -6.05 14.90 -0.71
CA PHE A 45 -7.44 15.26 -0.41
C PHE A 45 -7.64 15.73 1.04
N HIS A 46 -6.75 15.33 1.97
CA HIS A 46 -6.76 15.86 3.33
C HIS A 46 -6.55 17.38 3.37
N SER A 47 -5.91 18.00 2.37
CA SER A 47 -5.64 19.44 2.34
C SER A 47 -6.91 20.30 2.29
N VAL A 48 -8.00 19.78 1.70
CA VAL A 48 -9.32 20.42 1.72
C VAL A 48 -10.21 19.91 2.85
N ILE A 49 -10.07 18.64 3.24
CA ILE A 49 -10.83 18.05 4.36
C ILE A 49 -10.42 18.67 5.70
N TYR A 50 -9.14 18.96 5.91
CA TYR A 50 -8.63 19.52 7.15
C TYR A 50 -9.28 20.88 7.50
N PRO A 51 -9.23 21.92 6.64
CA PRO A 51 -9.89 23.19 6.94
C PRO A 51 -11.42 23.08 6.92
N LEU A 52 -12.01 22.17 6.14
CA LEU A 52 -13.44 21.87 6.19
C LEU A 52 -13.85 21.40 7.60
N TRP A 53 -13.15 20.42 8.16
CA TRP A 53 -13.54 19.75 9.40
C TRP A 53 -13.02 20.43 10.67
N HIS A 54 -11.79 20.94 10.65
CA HIS A 54 -11.17 21.55 11.84
C HIS A 54 -11.41 23.06 11.96
N THR A 55 -12.12 23.67 11.00
CA THR A 55 -12.40 25.12 11.02
C THR A 55 -13.81 25.42 10.55
N ALA A 56 -14.14 25.15 9.27
CA ALA A 56 -15.39 25.61 8.70
C ALA A 56 -16.64 24.98 9.36
N TRP A 57 -16.61 23.67 9.59
CA TRP A 57 -17.71 22.93 10.22
C TRP A 57 -17.97 23.32 11.70
N PRO A 58 -16.98 23.32 12.62
CA PRO A 58 -17.22 23.66 14.02
C PRO A 58 -17.68 25.12 14.20
N ASP A 59 -17.16 26.04 13.39
CA ASP A 59 -17.54 27.45 13.43
C ASP A 59 -18.88 27.72 12.71
N LYS A 60 -19.46 26.70 12.07
CA LYS A 60 -20.61 26.82 11.17
C LYS A 60 -20.39 27.90 10.10
N ASN A 61 -19.17 28.02 9.59
CA ASN A 61 -18.79 29.01 8.59
C ASN A 61 -19.27 28.57 7.20
N ILE A 62 -20.56 28.82 6.94
CA ILE A 62 -21.23 28.48 5.68
C ILE A 62 -20.51 29.07 4.47
N LYS A 63 -19.99 30.29 4.58
CA LYS A 63 -19.25 30.95 3.50
C LYS A 63 -18.00 30.15 3.13
N MET A 64 -17.22 29.73 4.12
CA MET A 64 -16.02 28.93 3.89
C MET A 64 -16.35 27.55 3.33
N LEU A 65 -17.42 26.91 3.81
CA LEU A 65 -17.88 25.63 3.23
C LEU A 65 -18.22 25.78 1.74
N VAL A 66 -18.88 26.87 1.34
CA VAL A 66 -19.12 27.18 -0.07
C VAL A 66 -17.81 27.43 -0.82
N GLU A 67 -16.89 28.21 -0.26
CA GLU A 67 -15.59 28.57 -0.88
C GLU A 67 -14.67 27.35 -1.10
N LEU A 68 -14.80 26.28 -0.30
CA LEU A 68 -14.02 25.05 -0.46
C LEU A 68 -14.49 24.16 -1.63
N THR A 69 -15.70 24.39 -2.16
CA THR A 69 -16.32 23.53 -3.19
C THR A 69 -15.44 23.25 -4.42
N PRO A 70 -14.74 24.24 -5.03
CA PRO A 70 -13.90 23.97 -6.19
C PRO A 70 -12.73 23.02 -5.91
N GLU A 71 -12.12 23.12 -4.73
CA GLU A 71 -11.00 22.24 -4.35
C GLU A 71 -11.50 20.85 -3.95
N ILE A 72 -12.69 20.76 -3.32
CA ILE A 72 -13.37 19.48 -3.08
C ILE A 72 -13.59 18.74 -4.40
N ASP A 73 -14.14 19.42 -5.41
CA ASP A 73 -14.38 18.84 -6.74
C ASP A 73 -13.08 18.34 -7.39
N LYS A 74 -12.05 19.19 -7.41
CA LYS A 74 -10.74 18.88 -8.01
C LYS A 74 -10.08 17.66 -7.35
N LEU A 75 -9.99 17.64 -6.02
CA LEU A 75 -9.31 16.58 -5.29
C LEU A 75 -10.14 15.30 -5.23
N THR A 76 -11.47 15.39 -5.24
CA THR A 76 -12.34 14.22 -5.43
C THR A 76 -12.03 13.54 -6.76
N GLN A 77 -11.91 14.31 -7.84
CA GLN A 77 -11.58 13.75 -9.16
C GLN A 77 -10.21 13.06 -9.17
N ALA A 78 -9.22 13.63 -8.47
CA ALA A 78 -7.90 13.00 -8.33
C ALA A 78 -7.97 11.67 -7.55
N VAL A 79 -8.81 11.59 -6.51
CA VAL A 79 -9.03 10.34 -5.75
C VAL A 79 -9.75 9.29 -6.59
N VAL A 80 -10.76 9.69 -7.37
CA VAL A 80 -11.54 8.80 -8.25
C VAL A 80 -10.67 8.17 -9.34
N THR A 81 -9.68 8.90 -9.87
CA THR A 81 -8.78 8.40 -10.92
C THR A 81 -7.51 7.74 -10.37
N ALA A 82 -7.31 7.76 -9.05
CA ALA A 82 -6.15 7.16 -8.43
C ALA A 82 -6.15 5.64 -8.62
N THR A 83 -5.04 5.11 -9.10
CA THR A 83 -4.82 3.66 -9.17
C THR A 83 -4.31 3.18 -7.81
N LEU A 84 -4.87 2.10 -7.30
CA LEU A 84 -4.31 1.46 -6.12
C LEU A 84 -2.96 0.81 -6.45
N PRO A 85 -1.93 1.01 -5.62
CA PRO A 85 -0.67 0.28 -5.76
C PRO A 85 -0.93 -1.22 -5.62
N GLY A 86 -0.10 -2.03 -6.28
CA GLY A 86 -0.31 -3.47 -6.36
C GLY A 86 -0.46 -4.18 -5.00
N ILE A 87 0.18 -3.69 -3.94
CA ILE A 87 0.07 -4.20 -2.57
C ILE A 87 -1.35 -4.04 -1.98
N LEU A 88 -2.16 -3.13 -2.51
CA LEU A 88 -3.54 -2.87 -2.10
C LEU A 88 -4.57 -3.56 -3.02
N ARG A 89 -4.15 -4.45 -3.93
CA ARG A 89 -5.05 -5.13 -4.89
C ARG A 89 -6.25 -5.80 -4.23
N GLU A 90 -6.05 -6.48 -3.11
CA GLU A 90 -7.13 -7.16 -2.38
C GLU A 90 -8.16 -6.17 -1.77
N LYS A 91 -7.84 -4.88 -1.71
CA LYS A 91 -8.74 -3.82 -1.24
C LYS A 91 -9.50 -3.14 -2.39
N GLN A 92 -9.27 -3.52 -3.65
CA GLN A 92 -9.85 -2.88 -4.83
C GLN A 92 -11.38 -2.79 -4.76
N ALA A 93 -12.07 -3.88 -4.43
CA ALA A 93 -13.53 -3.88 -4.37
C ALA A 93 -14.07 -2.92 -3.28
N ALA A 94 -13.42 -2.89 -2.11
CA ALA A 94 -13.79 -1.97 -1.03
C ALA A 94 -13.51 -0.52 -1.41
N TRP A 95 -12.38 -0.26 -2.05
CA TRP A 95 -12.00 1.05 -2.58
C TRP A 95 -13.01 1.56 -3.60
N GLU A 96 -13.34 0.78 -4.62
CA GLU A 96 -14.32 1.13 -5.64
C GLU A 96 -15.69 1.47 -5.05
N ASN A 97 -16.14 0.72 -4.05
CA ASN A 97 -17.37 1.03 -3.34
C ASN A 97 -17.25 2.33 -2.52
N GLY A 98 -16.12 2.54 -1.85
CA GLY A 98 -15.83 3.79 -1.15
C GLY A 98 -15.78 5.01 -2.08
N ILE A 99 -15.30 4.84 -3.31
CA ILE A 99 -15.30 5.89 -4.35
C ILE A 99 -16.72 6.23 -4.80
N LYS A 100 -17.59 5.23 -5.01
CA LYS A 100 -19.01 5.46 -5.34
C LYS A 100 -19.72 6.25 -4.23
N GLU A 101 -19.47 5.89 -2.97
CA GLU A 101 -19.98 6.62 -1.80
C GLU A 101 -19.43 8.06 -1.74
N LEU A 102 -18.12 8.26 -2.00
CA LEU A 102 -17.52 9.59 -2.05
C LEU A 102 -18.20 10.49 -3.10
N LEU A 103 -18.39 9.98 -4.32
CA LEU A 103 -19.08 10.71 -5.38
C LEU A 103 -20.51 11.08 -4.99
N SER A 104 -21.22 10.18 -4.30
CA SER A 104 -22.56 10.46 -3.79
C SER A 104 -22.56 11.59 -2.76
N VAL A 105 -21.64 11.54 -1.79
CA VAL A 105 -21.55 12.57 -0.74
C VAL A 105 -21.16 13.93 -1.31
N VAL A 106 -20.22 13.98 -2.25
CA VAL A 106 -19.81 15.22 -2.93
C VAL A 106 -20.98 15.80 -3.75
N LYS A 107 -21.81 14.96 -4.37
CA LYS A 107 -23.02 15.41 -5.04
C LYS A 107 -24.00 16.09 -4.07
N GLU A 108 -24.25 15.50 -2.90
CA GLU A 108 -25.12 16.09 -1.87
C GLU A 108 -24.53 17.40 -1.32
N TYR A 109 -23.21 17.46 -1.11
CA TYR A 109 -22.51 18.68 -0.73
C TYR A 109 -22.78 19.81 -1.71
N LYS A 110 -22.60 19.55 -3.01
CA LYS A 110 -22.84 20.55 -4.08
C LYS A 110 -24.29 20.96 -4.19
N ALA A 111 -25.22 20.03 -4.00
CA ALA A 111 -26.66 20.32 -4.01
C ALA A 111 -27.06 21.28 -2.87
N ALA A 112 -26.35 21.21 -1.73
CA ALA A 112 -26.56 22.12 -0.61
C ALA A 112 -25.91 23.52 -0.79
N VAL A 113 -25.08 23.72 -1.82
CA VAL A 113 -24.42 25.00 -2.11
C VAL A 113 -25.30 25.91 -2.97
N THR A 114 -26.17 25.38 -3.84
CA THR A 114 -26.98 26.20 -4.77
C THR A 114 -28.44 25.70 -4.88
N PRO A 115 -29.43 26.40 -4.28
CA PRO A 115 -29.27 27.51 -3.34
C PRO A 115 -28.61 27.03 -2.03
N VAL A 116 -27.98 27.95 -1.28
CA VAL A 116 -27.31 27.60 -0.03
C VAL A 116 -28.34 27.13 1.01
N ASP A 117 -28.31 25.84 1.31
CA ASP A 117 -29.05 25.21 2.41
C ASP A 117 -28.07 24.93 3.54
N SER A 118 -27.98 25.85 4.50
CA SER A 118 -26.95 25.81 5.56
C SER A 118 -27.00 24.54 6.40
N GLN A 119 -28.20 24.00 6.66
CA GLN A 119 -28.34 22.78 7.45
C GLN A 119 -27.86 21.56 6.65
N LYS A 120 -28.28 21.44 5.39
CA LYS A 120 -27.80 20.35 4.53
C LYS A 120 -26.31 20.45 4.24
N LEU A 121 -25.76 21.66 4.13
CA LEU A 121 -24.33 21.85 3.86
C LEU A 121 -23.48 21.40 5.05
N LEU A 122 -23.89 21.70 6.29
CA LEU A 122 -23.22 21.20 7.49
C LEU A 122 -23.28 19.66 7.59
N GLN A 123 -24.44 19.07 7.29
CA GLN A 123 -24.56 17.60 7.27
C GLN A 123 -23.67 16.99 6.19
N ALA A 124 -23.69 17.53 4.97
CA ALA A 124 -22.88 17.03 3.86
C ALA A 124 -21.37 17.18 4.12
N ALA A 125 -20.96 18.23 4.83
CA ALA A 125 -19.57 18.41 5.26
C ALA A 125 -19.12 17.33 6.27
N GLU A 126 -19.95 17.00 7.26
CA GLU A 126 -19.69 15.88 8.18
C GLU A 126 -19.63 14.54 7.43
N ASP A 127 -20.58 14.33 6.51
CA ASP A 127 -20.64 13.12 5.68
C ASP A 127 -19.39 12.98 4.81
N LEU A 128 -18.88 14.09 4.26
CA LEU A 128 -17.67 14.12 3.45
C LEU A 128 -16.44 13.74 4.27
N HIS A 129 -16.29 14.31 5.47
CA HIS A 129 -15.21 13.96 6.39
C HIS A 129 -15.28 12.47 6.78
N ARG A 130 -16.47 11.97 7.16
CA ARG A 130 -16.67 10.56 7.51
C ARG A 130 -16.33 9.63 6.35
N GLN A 131 -16.66 10.01 5.12
CA GLN A 131 -16.34 9.22 3.94
C GLN A 131 -14.85 9.22 3.63
N TYR A 132 -14.17 10.36 3.78
CA TYR A 132 -12.72 10.46 3.70
C TYR A 132 -12.04 9.50 4.71
N GLU A 133 -12.47 9.50 5.97
CA GLU A 133 -11.91 8.61 7.00
C GLU A 133 -12.10 7.13 6.67
N LYS A 134 -13.24 6.74 6.08
CA LYS A 134 -13.46 5.37 5.61
C LYS A 134 -12.48 4.98 4.52
N LEU A 135 -12.26 5.84 3.52
CA LEU A 135 -11.27 5.59 2.46
C LEU A 135 -9.86 5.44 3.04
N VAL A 136 -9.48 6.30 4.00
CA VAL A 136 -8.20 6.17 4.71
C VAL A 136 -8.12 4.82 5.43
N ARG A 137 -9.21 4.39 6.08
CA ARG A 137 -9.27 3.10 6.78
C ARG A 137 -9.12 1.89 5.84
N ILE A 138 -9.64 1.97 4.61
CA ILE A 138 -9.52 0.88 3.62
C ILE A 138 -8.05 0.61 3.29
N ILE A 139 -7.24 1.66 3.12
CA ILE A 139 -5.83 1.54 2.72
C ILE A 139 -4.87 1.46 3.90
N ARG A 140 -5.31 1.84 5.11
CA ARG A 140 -4.47 1.84 6.31
C ARG A 140 -4.28 0.41 6.80
N PRO A 141 -3.03 -0.03 7.04
CA PRO A 141 -2.80 -1.36 7.57
C PRO A 141 -3.29 -1.48 9.02
N SER A 142 -3.71 -2.68 9.38
CA SER A 142 -4.16 -3.03 10.74
C SER A 142 -3.04 -2.90 11.77
N LEU A 143 -1.80 -3.15 11.35
CA LEU A 143 -0.59 -3.02 12.15
C LEU A 143 0.58 -2.59 11.25
N LYS A 144 1.34 -1.56 11.68
CA LYS A 144 2.42 -0.99 10.85
C LYS A 144 3.58 -1.97 10.64
N GLU A 145 3.90 -2.79 11.64
CA GLU A 145 4.94 -3.82 11.57
C GLU A 145 4.56 -4.92 10.58
N LEU A 146 3.28 -5.30 10.56
CA LEU A 146 2.75 -6.27 9.60
C LEU A 146 2.80 -5.73 8.17
N ALA A 147 2.48 -4.45 7.96
CA ALA A 147 2.62 -3.78 6.67
C ALA A 147 4.09 -3.70 6.20
N ALA A 148 5.02 -3.41 7.12
CA ALA A 148 6.44 -3.36 6.81
C ALA A 148 6.96 -4.75 6.39
N PHE A 149 6.49 -5.81 7.06
CA PHE A 149 6.78 -7.19 6.65
C PHE A 149 6.19 -7.50 5.27
N HIS A 150 4.91 -7.17 5.05
CA HIS A 150 4.23 -7.40 3.77
C HIS A 150 4.92 -6.70 2.61
N SER A 151 5.37 -5.45 2.79
CA SER A 151 6.05 -4.69 1.73
C SER A 151 7.26 -5.45 1.16
N VAL A 152 8.07 -6.09 2.02
CA VAL A 152 9.21 -6.91 1.57
C VAL A 152 8.71 -8.21 0.93
N LEU A 153 7.76 -8.91 1.57
CA LEU A 153 7.23 -10.17 1.07
C LEU A 153 6.54 -10.01 -0.29
N TYR A 154 5.84 -8.90 -0.49
CA TYR A 154 5.13 -8.54 -1.72
C TYR A 154 6.11 -8.50 -2.90
N VAL A 155 7.24 -7.83 -2.73
CA VAL A 155 8.29 -7.77 -3.76
C VAL A 155 8.87 -9.15 -4.04
N VAL A 156 9.17 -9.94 -2.99
CA VAL A 156 9.67 -11.31 -3.13
C VAL A 156 8.69 -12.17 -3.94
N TYR A 157 7.42 -12.13 -3.58
CA TYR A 157 6.38 -12.99 -4.13
C TYR A 157 5.99 -12.60 -5.56
N HIS A 158 5.80 -11.30 -5.84
CA HIS A 158 5.28 -10.83 -7.12
C HIS A 158 6.35 -10.45 -8.15
N TYR A 159 7.59 -10.20 -7.72
CA TYR A 159 8.65 -9.74 -8.63
C TYR A 159 9.84 -10.71 -8.64
N TYR A 160 10.43 -11.02 -7.49
CA TYR A 160 11.67 -11.80 -7.47
C TYR A 160 11.47 -13.29 -7.71
N LEU A 161 10.44 -13.90 -7.13
CA LEU A 161 10.14 -15.33 -7.31
C LEU A 161 9.77 -15.68 -8.77
N PRO A 162 8.84 -14.97 -9.46
CA PRO A 162 8.46 -15.32 -10.83
C PRO A 162 9.61 -15.27 -11.82
N GLN A 163 10.63 -14.45 -11.53
CA GLN A 163 11.81 -14.24 -12.38
C GLN A 163 13.02 -15.03 -11.91
N TRP A 164 12.92 -15.70 -10.76
CA TRP A 164 14.00 -16.45 -10.16
C TRP A 164 15.25 -15.60 -9.82
N GLU A 165 15.04 -14.42 -9.24
CA GLU A 165 16.10 -13.52 -8.78
C GLU A 165 16.67 -13.99 -7.42
N LEU A 166 17.36 -15.13 -7.40
CA LEU A 166 17.77 -15.84 -6.17
C LEU A 166 18.55 -14.96 -5.17
N GLU A 167 19.49 -14.14 -5.64
CA GLU A 167 20.28 -13.27 -4.75
C GLU A 167 19.40 -12.17 -4.14
N LYS A 168 18.44 -11.63 -4.90
CA LYS A 168 17.44 -10.69 -4.35
C LYS A 168 16.53 -11.39 -3.34
N ILE A 169 16.08 -12.61 -3.62
CA ILE A 169 15.31 -13.43 -2.66
C ILE A 169 16.09 -13.61 -1.35
N ARG A 170 17.36 -14.02 -1.43
CA ARG A 170 18.23 -14.19 -0.24
C ARG A 170 18.39 -12.89 0.55
N SER A 171 18.65 -11.78 -0.14
CA SER A 171 18.75 -10.47 0.51
C SER A 171 17.42 -10.06 1.16
N SER A 172 16.29 -10.32 0.50
CA SER A 172 14.97 -10.00 1.05
C SER A 172 14.59 -10.88 2.24
N VAL A 173 15.06 -12.14 2.30
CA VAL A 173 14.86 -13.01 3.47
C VAL A 173 15.52 -12.42 4.72
N ILE A 174 16.70 -11.82 4.60
CA ILE A 174 17.35 -11.07 5.70
C ILE A 174 16.46 -9.90 6.15
N GLY A 175 15.96 -9.11 5.18
CA GLY A 175 15.04 -8.01 5.48
C GLY A 175 13.73 -8.47 6.13
N LEU A 176 13.17 -9.62 5.69
CA LEU A 176 11.98 -10.22 6.29
C LEU A 176 12.24 -10.63 7.75
N ARG A 177 13.42 -11.15 8.08
CA ARG A 177 13.81 -11.49 9.46
C ARG A 177 13.80 -10.25 10.35
N GLU A 178 14.41 -9.15 9.91
CA GLU A 178 14.39 -7.89 10.65
C GLU A 178 12.96 -7.37 10.89
N LYS A 179 12.09 -7.46 9.88
CA LYS A 179 10.67 -7.05 10.04
C LYS A 179 9.90 -7.99 10.95
N MET A 180 10.19 -9.29 10.91
CA MET A 180 9.59 -10.28 11.79
C MET A 180 9.96 -10.03 13.26
N ASP A 181 11.20 -9.64 13.54
CA ASP A 181 11.64 -9.31 14.90
C ASP A 181 10.90 -8.09 15.46
N LEU A 182 10.61 -7.08 14.63
CA LEU A 182 9.75 -5.96 15.00
C LEU A 182 8.29 -6.39 15.21
N LEU A 183 7.76 -7.24 14.33
CA LEU A 183 6.40 -7.77 14.44
C LEU A 183 6.21 -8.63 15.71
N ASN A 184 7.24 -9.37 16.12
CA ASN A 184 7.25 -10.15 17.37
C ASN A 184 7.19 -9.27 18.62
N GLN A 185 7.67 -8.03 18.54
CA GLN A 185 7.59 -7.04 19.62
C GLN A 185 6.30 -6.22 19.58
N ALA A 186 5.57 -6.25 18.45
CA ALA A 186 4.38 -5.45 18.27
C ALA A 186 3.26 -5.83 19.26
N GLN A 187 2.59 -4.81 19.78
CA GLN A 187 1.47 -4.93 20.70
C GLN A 187 0.18 -4.50 20.02
N LEU A 188 -0.88 -5.28 20.21
CA LEU A 188 -2.21 -4.89 19.78
C LEU A 188 -2.72 -3.74 20.65
N SER A 189 -3.51 -2.86 20.04
CA SER A 189 -4.21 -1.81 20.79
C SER A 189 -5.25 -2.43 21.73
N LYS A 190 -5.66 -1.68 22.77
CA LYS A 190 -6.76 -2.09 23.67
C LYS A 190 -8.05 -2.47 22.93
N ARG A 191 -8.31 -1.82 21.78
CA ARG A 191 -9.49 -2.12 20.94
C ARG A 191 -9.42 -3.50 20.28
N GLN A 192 -8.24 -4.08 20.16
CA GLN A 192 -7.97 -5.36 19.50
C GLN A 192 -7.58 -6.46 20.49
N GLU A 193 -7.75 -6.23 21.79
CA GLU A 193 -7.33 -7.17 22.85
C GLU A 193 -7.98 -8.55 22.69
N SER A 194 -9.25 -8.60 22.27
CA SER A 194 -9.95 -9.86 21.98
C SER A 194 -9.31 -10.69 20.87
N LYS A 195 -8.51 -10.09 20.00
CA LYS A 195 -7.78 -10.75 18.90
C LYS A 195 -6.39 -11.26 19.32
N SER A 196 -5.94 -11.00 20.55
CA SER A 196 -4.56 -11.23 21.01
C SER A 196 -4.10 -12.70 20.88
N ALA A 197 -4.94 -13.65 21.28
CA ALA A 197 -4.61 -15.08 21.18
C ALA A 197 -4.44 -15.54 19.72
N ALA A 198 -5.40 -15.17 18.85
CA ALA A 198 -5.36 -15.50 17.43
C ALA A 198 -4.16 -14.84 16.74
N PHE A 199 -3.91 -13.55 17.02
CA PHE A 199 -2.76 -12.83 16.50
C PHE A 199 -1.43 -13.47 16.92
N THR A 200 -1.30 -13.84 18.20
CA THR A 200 -0.08 -14.47 18.72
C THR A 200 0.19 -15.81 18.03
N ALA A 201 -0.86 -16.64 17.86
CA ALA A 201 -0.74 -17.92 17.16
C ALA A 201 -0.37 -17.74 15.69
N ALA A 202 -1.08 -16.87 14.95
CA ALA A 202 -0.80 -16.60 13.55
C ALA A 202 0.63 -16.02 13.35
N ARG A 203 1.05 -15.11 14.23
CA ARG A 203 2.41 -14.55 14.24
C ARG A 203 3.48 -15.62 14.46
N SER A 204 3.26 -16.56 15.38
CA SER A 204 4.19 -17.68 15.61
C SER A 204 4.31 -18.59 14.38
N ASN A 205 3.20 -18.84 13.69
CA ASN A 205 3.20 -19.63 12.45
C ASN A 205 3.97 -18.91 11.33
N LEU A 206 3.81 -17.60 11.22
CA LEU A 206 4.56 -16.77 10.27
C LEU A 206 6.07 -16.80 10.56
N ASP A 207 6.48 -16.66 11.83
CA ASP A 207 7.90 -16.74 12.21
C ASP A 207 8.50 -18.10 11.84
N THR A 208 7.76 -19.18 12.10
CA THR A 208 8.17 -20.55 11.77
C THR A 208 8.35 -20.72 10.26
N ALA A 209 7.38 -20.29 9.46
CA ALA A 209 7.48 -20.34 8.00
C ALA A 209 8.68 -19.54 7.46
N LEU A 210 9.02 -18.40 8.09
CA LEU A 210 10.19 -17.63 7.70
C LEU A 210 11.50 -18.37 8.00
N ARG A 211 11.61 -19.04 9.15
CA ARG A 211 12.78 -19.88 9.48
C ARG A 211 12.97 -21.00 8.47
N GLU A 212 11.88 -21.62 8.03
CA GLU A 212 11.93 -22.66 7.00
C GLU A 212 12.35 -22.09 5.63
N LEU A 213 11.90 -20.88 5.28
CA LEU A 213 12.35 -20.19 4.08
C LEU A 213 13.84 -19.84 4.14
N GLU A 214 14.35 -19.37 5.28
CA GLU A 214 15.78 -19.10 5.48
C GLU A 214 16.63 -20.34 5.19
N ALA A 215 16.26 -21.48 5.78
CA ALA A 215 16.95 -22.75 5.54
C ALA A 215 16.91 -23.16 4.06
N ALA A 216 15.76 -23.01 3.39
CA ALA A 216 15.63 -23.32 1.97
C ALA A 216 16.45 -22.38 1.07
N ALA A 217 16.48 -21.08 1.39
CA ALA A 217 17.23 -20.07 0.65
C ALA A 217 18.75 -20.32 0.68
N HIS A 218 19.26 -20.84 1.80
CA HIS A 218 20.65 -21.29 1.92
C HIS A 218 20.94 -22.52 1.03
N ALA A 219 20.05 -23.51 1.01
CA ALA A 219 20.21 -24.71 0.19
C ALA A 219 20.14 -24.43 -1.33
N GLY A 220 19.41 -23.40 -1.76
CA GLY A 220 19.37 -22.96 -3.16
C GLY A 220 18.48 -23.81 -4.09
N GLU A 221 17.70 -24.73 -3.55
CA GLU A 221 16.83 -25.63 -4.32
C GLU A 221 15.55 -24.89 -4.73
N ARG A 222 15.35 -24.73 -6.05
CA ARG A 222 14.31 -23.83 -6.60
C ARG A 222 12.90 -24.19 -6.15
N LYS A 223 12.56 -25.48 -6.14
CA LYS A 223 11.23 -25.93 -5.75
C LYS A 223 11.02 -25.69 -4.25
N ALA A 224 11.96 -26.08 -3.39
CA ALA A 224 11.88 -25.80 -1.96
C ALA A 224 11.70 -24.30 -1.66
N ILE A 225 12.49 -23.42 -2.29
CA ILE A 225 12.37 -21.97 -2.07
C ILE A 225 10.99 -21.47 -2.51
N THR A 226 10.50 -21.91 -3.68
CA THR A 226 9.17 -21.55 -4.19
C THR A 226 8.07 -21.98 -3.23
N ASP A 227 8.11 -23.23 -2.77
CA ASP A 227 7.12 -23.79 -1.85
C ASP A 227 7.14 -23.06 -0.50
N LYS A 228 8.32 -22.67 0.00
CA LYS A 228 8.45 -21.93 1.26
C LYS A 228 8.02 -20.46 1.13
N ILE A 229 8.26 -19.80 0.01
CA ILE A 229 7.71 -18.45 -0.24
C ILE A 229 6.18 -18.50 -0.30
N ASN A 230 5.60 -19.49 -0.98
CA ASN A 230 4.15 -19.67 -1.04
C ASN A 230 3.56 -19.92 0.36
N SER A 231 4.20 -20.79 1.14
CA SER A 231 3.78 -21.06 2.53
C SER A 231 3.86 -19.80 3.40
N LEU A 232 4.94 -19.02 3.29
CA LEU A 232 5.10 -17.77 4.02
C LEU A 232 4.01 -16.76 3.65
N HIS A 233 3.68 -16.64 2.37
CA HIS A 233 2.59 -15.80 1.89
C HIS A 233 1.23 -16.21 2.46
N THR A 234 0.93 -17.51 2.48
CA THR A 234 -0.30 -18.01 3.13
C THR A 234 -0.33 -17.68 4.63
N LYS A 235 0.78 -17.83 5.35
CA LYS A 235 0.85 -17.45 6.78
C LYS A 235 0.70 -15.96 7.02
N TYR A 236 1.16 -15.14 6.07
CA TYR A 236 0.90 -13.70 6.09
C TYR A 236 -0.59 -13.38 5.89
N GLN A 237 -1.28 -14.09 5.00
CA GLN A 237 -2.73 -13.90 4.81
C GLN A 237 -3.53 -14.31 6.06
N GLU A 238 -3.14 -15.41 6.72
CA GLU A 238 -3.78 -15.86 7.97
C GLU A 238 -3.71 -14.81 9.09
N ILE A 239 -2.60 -14.05 9.20
CA ILE A 239 -2.50 -12.98 10.21
C ILE A 239 -3.32 -11.74 9.82
N GLU A 240 -3.45 -11.42 8.54
CA GLU A 240 -4.35 -10.36 8.06
C GLU A 240 -5.83 -10.69 8.35
N GLU A 241 -6.23 -11.94 8.17
CA GLU A 241 -7.60 -12.41 8.46
C GLU A 241 -8.00 -12.24 9.92
N VAL A 242 -7.05 -12.28 10.86
CA VAL A 242 -7.31 -11.96 12.27
C VAL A 242 -7.92 -10.55 12.42
N PHE A 243 -7.55 -9.61 11.54
CA PHE A 243 -7.98 -8.21 11.63
C PHE A 243 -9.25 -7.88 10.85
N ASN A 244 -9.63 -8.71 9.88
CA ASN A 244 -10.87 -8.55 9.13
C ASN A 244 -12.13 -8.79 9.99
#